data_AF-A0A9J6G8U9-F1
#
_entry.id   AF-A0A9J6G8U9-F1
#
_cell.length_a   1.000
_cell.length_b   1.000
_cell.length_c   1.000
_cell.angle_alpha   90.00
_cell.angle_beta   90.00
_cell.angle_gamma   90.00
#
_symmetry.space_group_name_H-M   'P 1'
#
loop_
_entity.id
_entity.type
_entity.pdbx_description
1 polymer ?
#
loop_
_entity_poly.entity_id
_entity_poly.type
_entity_poly.pdbx_seq_one_letter_code
_entity_poly.pdbx_strand_id
1 'polypeptide(L)'
;MRQATNESQKTPDDFPEAAKAFHSAVNTVLARHDYTPYNMCNMDQTMVRMDSPASSTNNVVGESTVRIANTGCAHRGFTVALAACASGHKLPAFVVLKEPSGRIPAKAFMSLRIPGE
;
A
#
# COMPACT_ATOMS: atom_id res chain seq x y z
N MET A 1 -1.01 -1.79 -13.69
CA MET A 1 -1.18 -3.26 -13.75
C MET A 1 -1.45 -3.74 -12.33
N ARG A 2 -2.66 -4.22 -12.02
CA ARG A 2 -3.00 -4.75 -10.70
C ARG A 2 -2.43 -6.18 -10.65
N GLN A 3 -1.45 -6.46 -9.79
CA GLN A 3 -1.08 -7.84 -9.51
C GLN A 3 -2.28 -8.50 -8.84
N ALA A 4 -2.77 -9.60 -9.39
CA ALA A 4 -3.85 -10.36 -8.80
C ALA A 4 -3.44 -10.75 -7.36
N THR A 5 -4.21 -10.30 -6.38
CA THR A 5 -4.07 -10.78 -5.01
C THR A 5 -4.52 -12.23 -4.95
N ASN A 6 -3.88 -13.02 -4.09
CA ASN A 6 -4.25 -14.41 -3.82
C ASN A 6 -5.76 -14.56 -3.58
N GLU A 7 -6.29 -15.75 -3.82
CA GLU A 7 -7.68 -16.10 -3.53
C GLU A 7 -8.11 -15.58 -2.16
N SER A 8 -9.29 -14.97 -2.10
CA SER A 8 -9.83 -14.44 -0.86
C SER A 8 -9.88 -15.55 0.18
N GLN A 9 -9.50 -15.22 1.41
CA GLN A 9 -9.77 -16.11 2.54
C GLN A 9 -11.28 -16.29 2.69
N LYS A 10 -11.69 -17.47 3.16
CA LYS A 10 -13.10 -17.72 3.51
C LYS A 10 -13.52 -16.75 4.61
N THR A 11 -14.69 -16.15 4.45
CA THR A 11 -15.28 -15.28 5.47
C THR A 11 -15.50 -16.08 6.76
N PRO A 12 -15.02 -15.61 7.91
CA PRO A 12 -15.31 -16.21 9.21
C PRO A 12 -16.80 -16.19 9.53
N ASP A 13 -17.28 -17.18 10.29
CA ASP A 13 -18.70 -17.31 10.65
C ASP A 13 -19.18 -16.16 11.55
N ASP A 14 -18.29 -15.57 12.35
CA ASP A 14 -18.54 -14.46 13.27
C ASP A 14 -18.39 -13.07 12.63
N PHE A 15 -18.13 -13.01 11.32
CA PHE A 15 -17.96 -11.76 10.58
C PHE A 15 -19.14 -10.78 10.75
N PRO A 16 -20.42 -11.19 10.67
CA PRO A 16 -21.55 -10.26 10.80
C PRO A 16 -21.57 -9.55 12.15
N GLU A 17 -21.34 -10.28 13.24
CA GLU A 17 -21.31 -9.76 14.61
C GLU A 17 -20.11 -8.83 14.81
N ALA A 18 -18.93 -9.25 14.34
CA ALA A 18 -17.70 -8.44 14.42
C ALA A 18 -17.84 -7.12 13.65
N ALA A 19 -18.39 -7.17 12.43
CA ALA A 19 -18.63 -5.99 11.61
C ALA A 19 -19.63 -5.04 12.29
N LYS A 20 -20.72 -5.57 12.85
CA LYS A 20 -21.73 -4.77 13.59
C LYS A 20 -21.11 -4.10 14.82
N ALA A 21 -20.33 -4.83 15.60
CA ALA A 21 -19.63 -4.28 16.77
C ALA A 21 -18.65 -3.17 16.37
N PHE A 22 -17.87 -3.39 15.32
CA PHE A 22 -16.94 -2.40 14.79
C PHE A 22 -17.66 -1.11 14.34
N HIS A 23 -18.71 -1.23 13.53
CA HIS A 23 -19.47 -0.07 13.07
C HIS A 23 -20.09 0.72 14.23
N SER A 24 -20.62 0.03 15.24
CA SER A 24 -21.17 0.68 16.44
C SER A 24 -20.09 1.46 17.21
N ALA A 25 -18.91 0.89 17.38
CA ALA A 25 -17.79 1.55 18.04
C ALA A 25 -17.31 2.80 17.26
N VAL A 26 -17.12 2.67 15.95
CA VAL A 26 -16.71 3.79 15.08
C VAL A 26 -17.74 4.92 15.13
N ASN A 27 -19.03 4.60 14.98
CA ASN A 27 -20.10 5.61 15.03
C ASN A 27 -20.16 6.33 16.39
N THR A 28 -19.87 5.62 17.48
CA THR A 28 -19.82 6.23 18.83
C THR A 28 -18.68 7.24 18.94
N VAL A 29 -17.52 6.92 18.38
CA VAL A 29 -16.37 7.85 18.33
C VAL A 29 -16.68 9.05 17.46
N LEU A 30 -17.27 8.84 16.28
CA LEU A 30 -17.66 9.92 15.37
C LEU A 30 -18.74 10.84 15.95
N ALA A 31 -19.65 10.32 16.76
CA ALA A 31 -20.69 11.13 17.41
C ALA A 31 -20.16 11.97 18.58
N ARG A 32 -19.03 11.57 19.20
CA ARG A 32 -18.44 12.25 20.36
C ARG A 32 -17.46 13.36 19.99
N HIS A 33 -16.98 13.36 18.76
CA HIS A 33 -15.89 14.23 18.31
C HIS A 33 -16.23 14.83 16.96
N ASP A 34 -15.81 16.08 16.72
CA ASP A 34 -16.03 16.77 15.45
C ASP A 34 -15.01 16.32 14.38
N TYR A 35 -14.95 15.01 14.12
CA TYR A 35 -14.11 14.48 13.06
C TYR A 35 -14.70 14.81 11.69
N THR A 36 -13.89 15.45 10.86
CA THR A 36 -14.22 15.71 9.46
C THR A 36 -13.76 14.54 8.57
N PRO A 37 -14.20 14.47 7.30
CA PRO A 37 -13.67 13.49 6.34
C PRO A 37 -12.15 13.54 6.13
N TYR A 38 -11.47 14.61 6.54
CA TYR A 38 -10.00 14.71 6.50
C TYR A 38 -9.32 14.00 7.68
N ASN A 39 -10.05 13.73 8.76
CA ASN A 39 -9.51 13.07 9.95
C ASN A 39 -9.66 11.54 9.90
N MET A 40 -10.51 11.03 9.01
CA MET A 40 -10.72 9.60 8.80
C MET A 40 -9.88 9.11 7.64
N CYS A 41 -8.83 8.36 7.90
CA CYS A 41 -7.97 7.81 6.86
C CYS A 41 -7.79 6.30 7.02
N ASN A 42 -7.87 5.59 5.89
CA ASN A 42 -7.47 4.19 5.83
C ASN A 42 -6.03 4.11 5.33
N MET A 43 -5.27 3.17 5.87
CA MET A 43 -3.87 2.96 5.54
C MET A 43 -3.63 1.47 5.29
N ASP A 44 -2.86 1.16 4.26
CA ASP A 44 -2.42 -0.20 4.01
C ASP A 44 -0.97 -0.23 3.49
N GLN A 45 -0.32 -1.37 3.70
CA GLN A 45 1.04 -1.63 3.24
C GLN A 45 1.02 -2.55 2.03
N THR A 46 1.81 -2.19 1.02
CA THR A 46 1.98 -3.02 -0.17
C THR A 46 3.45 -3.15 -0.54
N MET A 47 3.82 -4.29 -1.12
CA MET A 47 5.15 -4.48 -1.68
C MET A 47 5.18 -3.97 -3.12
N VAL A 48 6.07 -3.03 -3.40
CA VAL A 48 6.33 -2.53 -4.76
C VAL A 48 7.63 -3.16 -5.27
N ARG A 49 7.61 -3.71 -6.48
CA ARG A 49 8.81 -4.25 -7.14
C ARG A 49 9.64 -3.10 -7.73
N MET A 50 10.96 -3.18 -7.59
CA MET A 50 11.88 -2.21 -8.18
C MET A 50 11.87 -2.28 -9.71
N ASP A 51 11.67 -3.47 -10.26
CA ASP A 51 11.53 -3.69 -11.68
C ASP A 51 10.21 -4.43 -11.94
N SER A 52 9.36 -3.85 -12.78
CA SER A 52 8.08 -4.42 -13.17
C SER A 52 7.86 -4.14 -14.67
N PRO A 53 8.65 -4.80 -15.54
CA PRO A 53 8.57 -4.55 -16.97
C PRO A 53 7.16 -4.87 -17.48
N ALA A 54 6.63 -4.02 -18.35
CA ALA A 54 5.36 -4.30 -19.01
C ALA A 54 5.52 -5.54 -19.88
N SER A 55 4.55 -6.46 -19.83
CA SER A 55 4.54 -7.67 -20.67
C SER A 55 4.10 -7.40 -22.10
N SER A 56 3.86 -6.14 -22.48
CA SER A 56 3.35 -5.75 -23.79
C SER A 56 4.48 -5.36 -24.72
N THR A 57 4.64 -6.13 -25.81
CA THR A 57 5.40 -5.72 -27.00
C THR A 57 4.48 -4.84 -27.84
N ASN A 58 4.82 -3.56 -28.03
CA ASN A 58 4.01 -2.63 -28.81
C ASN A 58 4.39 -2.66 -30.31
N ASN A 59 4.60 -3.86 -30.88
CA ASN A 59 5.06 -4.02 -32.26
C ASN A 59 4.01 -4.73 -33.12
N VAL A 60 4.02 -4.39 -34.42
CA VAL A 60 3.16 -5.00 -35.44
C VAL A 60 3.49 -6.49 -35.57
N VAL A 61 2.47 -7.32 -35.80
CA VAL A 61 2.61 -8.76 -36.01
C VAL A 61 3.62 -9.03 -37.13
N GLY A 62 4.73 -9.70 -36.80
CA GLY A 62 5.80 -10.05 -37.75
C GLY A 62 7.10 -9.26 -37.62
N GLU A 63 7.13 -8.19 -36.81
CA GLU A 63 8.38 -7.45 -36.56
C GLU A 63 9.28 -8.11 -35.50
N SER A 64 10.59 -7.82 -35.60
CA SER A 64 11.60 -8.32 -34.66
C SER A 64 11.27 -7.88 -33.23
N THR A 65 11.32 -8.85 -32.30
CA THR A 65 11.11 -8.58 -30.87
C THR A 65 12.24 -7.73 -30.30
N VAL A 66 11.93 -6.53 -29.80
CA VAL A 66 12.87 -5.76 -28.97
C VAL A 66 12.85 -6.34 -27.57
N ARG A 67 13.96 -6.94 -27.13
CA ARG A 67 14.12 -7.37 -25.74
C ARG A 67 14.38 -6.14 -24.87
N ILE A 68 13.43 -5.79 -24.01
CA ILE A 68 13.66 -4.85 -22.92
C ILE A 68 14.52 -5.58 -21.89
N ALA A 69 15.78 -5.17 -21.76
CA ALA A 69 16.65 -5.67 -20.71
C ALA A 69 16.09 -5.23 -19.35
N ASN A 70 15.83 -6.20 -18.46
CA ASN A 70 15.50 -5.91 -17.08
C ASN A 70 16.79 -5.57 -16.31
N THR A 71 16.67 -4.79 -15.24
CA THR A 71 17.80 -4.33 -14.42
C THR A 71 18.42 -5.44 -13.56
N GLY A 72 17.98 -6.70 -13.71
CA GLY A 72 18.35 -7.81 -12.83
C GLY A 72 17.71 -7.72 -11.42
N CYS A 73 16.87 -6.72 -11.18
CA CYS A 73 16.25 -6.44 -9.88
C CYS A 73 14.84 -7.00 -9.72
N ALA A 74 14.35 -7.88 -10.61
CA ALA A 74 12.95 -8.28 -10.68
C ALA A 74 12.37 -8.84 -9.36
N HIS A 75 13.22 -9.45 -8.53
CA HIS A 75 12.82 -9.97 -7.21
C HIS A 75 13.02 -8.96 -6.07
N ARG A 76 13.72 -7.85 -6.30
CA ARG A 76 13.89 -6.78 -5.32
C ARG A 76 12.63 -5.93 -5.26
N GLY A 77 12.21 -5.62 -4.04
CA GLY A 77 11.06 -4.77 -3.79
C GLY A 77 11.25 -3.99 -2.49
N PHE A 78 10.40 -3.02 -2.30
CA PHE A 78 10.33 -2.20 -1.10
C PHE A 78 8.89 -2.14 -0.61
N THR A 79 8.72 -1.84 0.67
CA THR A 79 7.38 -1.72 1.25
C THR A 79 6.97 -0.26 1.17
N VAL A 80 5.77 -0.01 0.67
CA VAL A 80 5.16 1.32 0.67
C VAL A 80 3.91 1.24 1.51
N ALA A 81 3.78 2.15 2.47
CA ALA A 81 2.53 2.38 3.15
C ALA A 81 1.85 3.61 2.54
N LEU A 82 0.59 3.44 2.15
CA LEU A 82 -0.24 4.48 1.54
C LEU A 82 -1.44 4.70 2.43
N ALA A 83 -1.82 5.96 2.61
CA ALA A 83 -3.03 6.33 3.32
C ALA A 83 -3.90 7.27 2.48
N ALA A 84 -5.20 7.00 2.50
CA ALA A 84 -6.21 7.82 1.84
C ALA A 84 -7.31 8.16 2.84
N CYS A 85 -7.68 9.43 2.87
CA CYS A 85 -8.72 9.95 3.75
C CYS A 85 -10.08 9.88 3.09
N ALA A 86 -11.15 9.89 3.90
CA ALA A 86 -12.54 9.82 3.43
C ALA A 86 -12.91 11.02 2.53
N SER A 87 -12.21 12.14 2.65
CA SER A 87 -12.30 13.28 1.72
C SER A 87 -11.76 13.00 0.31
N GLY A 88 -11.06 11.87 0.11
CA GLY A 88 -10.34 11.54 -1.13
C GLY A 88 -8.90 12.05 -1.16
N HIS A 89 -8.47 12.85 -0.17
CA HIS A 89 -7.09 13.28 -0.05
C HIS A 89 -6.15 12.11 0.26
N LYS A 90 -4.97 12.09 -0.34
CA LYS A 90 -3.95 11.06 -0.11
C LYS A 90 -2.82 11.65 0.73
N LEU A 91 -2.48 10.98 1.82
CA LEU A 91 -1.33 11.37 2.62
C LEU A 91 -0.02 11.01 1.88
N PRO A 92 1.10 11.68 2.22
CA PRO A 92 2.40 11.33 1.65
C PRO A 92 2.71 9.84 1.80
N ALA A 93 3.25 9.23 0.74
CA ALA A 93 3.64 7.83 0.77
C ALA A 93 4.81 7.61 1.73
N PHE A 94 4.71 6.59 2.57
CA PHE A 94 5.79 6.18 3.45
C PHE A 94 6.54 4.99 2.84
N VAL A 95 7.79 5.23 2.43
CA VAL A 95 8.59 4.24 1.70
C VAL A 95 9.63 3.63 2.64
N VAL A 96 9.57 2.31 2.82
CA VAL A 96 10.54 1.54 3.60
C VAL A 96 11.48 0.80 2.66
N LEU A 97 12.71 1.31 2.57
CA LEU A 97 13.83 0.63 1.94
C LEU A 97 14.53 -0.23 2.99
N LYS A 98 14.60 -1.55 2.75
CA LYS A 98 15.34 -2.46 3.63
C LYS A 98 16.83 -2.29 3.38
N GLU A 99 17.62 -2.14 4.44
CA GLU A 99 19.07 -2.26 4.35
C GLU A 99 19.46 -3.70 3.95
N PRO A 100 20.67 -3.92 3.39
CA PRO A 100 21.19 -5.26 3.11
C PRO A 100 21.19 -6.18 4.33
N SER A 101 21.28 -5.61 5.54
CA SER A 101 21.20 -6.32 6.82
C SER A 101 19.80 -6.90 7.12
N GLY A 102 18.78 -6.49 6.37
CA GLY A 102 17.37 -6.85 6.58
C GLY A 102 16.72 -6.19 7.81
N ARG A 103 17.47 -5.40 8.58
CA ARG A 103 16.98 -4.72 9.79
C ARG A 103 16.75 -3.24 9.49
N ILE A 104 15.68 -2.67 10.08
CA ILE A 104 15.50 -1.21 10.09
C ILE A 104 16.29 -0.70 11.29
N PRO A 105 17.31 0.17 11.10
CA PRO A 105 18.10 0.65 12.22
C PRO A 105 17.27 1.59 13.09
N ALA A 106 17.41 1.50 14.42
CA ALA A 106 16.61 2.28 15.38
C ALA A 106 16.64 3.80 15.09
N LYS A 107 17.79 4.32 14.61
CA LYS A 107 17.95 5.72 14.20
C LYS A 107 16.96 6.17 13.12
N ALA A 108 16.53 5.27 12.24
CA ALA A 108 15.60 5.60 11.16
C ALA A 108 14.21 5.97 11.69
N PHE A 109 13.77 5.35 12.80
CA PHE A 109 12.50 5.71 13.45
C PHE A 109 12.58 7.07 14.14
N MET A 110 13.73 7.42 14.70
CA MET A 110 13.95 8.68 15.42
C MET A 110 14.15 9.88 14.48
N SER A 111 14.55 9.63 13.23
CA SER A 111 14.75 10.69 12.22
C SER A 111 13.48 11.02 11.43
N LEU A 112 12.39 10.29 11.61
CA LEU A 112 11.16 10.54 10.88
C LEU A 112 10.52 11.84 11.36
N ARG A 113 10.40 12.78 10.43
CA ARG A 113 9.63 14.00 10.62
C ARG A 113 8.43 13.97 9.69
N ILE A 114 7.27 14.39 10.20
CA ILE A 114 6.11 14.64 9.37
C ILE A 114 6.43 15.93 8.58
N PRO A 115 6.43 15.91 7.24
CA PRO A 115 6.69 17.12 6.47
C PRO A 115 5.63 18.18 6.80
N GLY A 116 6.03 19.32 7.37
CA GLY A 116 5.13 20.40 7.75
C GLY A 116 5.14 20.79 9.25
N GLU A 117 5.91 20.09 10.09
CA GLU A 117 6.29 20.49 11.45
C GLU A 117 7.75 20.96 11.55
#